data_AF-A0A919U5N2-F1
#
_entry.id   AF-A0A919U5N2-F1
#
_cell.length_a   1.000
_cell.length_b   1.000
_cell.length_c   1.000
_cell.angle_alpha   90.00
_cell.angle_beta   90.00
_cell.angle_gamma   90.00
#
_symmetry.space_group_name_H-M   'P 1'
#
loop_
_entity.id
_entity.type
_entity.pdbx_description
1 polymer ?
#
loop_
_entity_poly.entity_id
_entity_poly.type
_entity_poly.pdbx_seq_one_letter_code
_entity_poly.pdbx_strand_id
1 'polypeptide(L)'
;MSSTAPQSGGVVAVRALDPAQNGAVVARLDRGTGVLDPERRTLRTKPLTVDRKALVALTSSKKRTGLMVERGWRRVFLALIEVHGGAVLGIPADVARALADELESRGARETTAVIAPLRAHADHLEAGGPVASSPLGRYMGLGGGGVLSSLGDL
;
A
#
# COMPACT_ATOMS: atom_id res chain seq x y z
N MET A 1 28.65 5.84 -23.18
CA MET A 1 28.53 4.69 -22.26
C MET A 1 28.33 5.26 -20.86
N SER A 2 27.08 5.26 -20.37
CA SER A 2 26.79 5.62 -18.98
C SER A 2 26.19 4.40 -18.32
N SER A 3 26.96 3.87 -17.37
CA SER A 3 26.70 2.63 -16.65
C SER A 3 25.42 2.72 -15.84
N THR A 4 24.35 2.05 -16.29
CA THR A 4 23.18 1.78 -15.46
C THR A 4 23.58 0.72 -14.45
N ALA A 5 24.12 1.14 -13.30
CA ALA A 5 24.28 0.23 -12.17
C ALA A 5 22.88 -0.33 -11.83
N PRO A 6 22.69 -1.66 -11.73
CA PRO A 6 21.46 -2.18 -11.18
C PRO A 6 21.34 -1.62 -9.76
N GLN A 7 20.21 -0.99 -9.41
CA GLN A 7 19.94 -0.63 -8.03
C GLN A 7 19.80 -1.93 -7.23
N SER A 8 20.93 -2.41 -6.73
CA SER A 8 21.08 -3.61 -5.93
C SER A 8 20.27 -3.51 -4.64
N GLY A 9 19.33 -4.44 -4.46
CA GLY A 9 18.80 -4.93 -3.18
C GLY A 9 18.63 -3.93 -2.04
N GLY A 10 17.61 -3.07 -2.11
CA GLY A 10 17.18 -2.23 -0.97
C GLY A 10 16.05 -2.88 -0.16
N VAL A 11 15.89 -2.49 1.11
CA VAL A 11 14.73 -2.85 1.94
C VAL A 11 13.81 -1.65 2.10
N VAL A 12 12.53 -1.81 1.76
CA VAL A 12 11.48 -0.81 2.00
C VAL A 12 10.81 -1.11 3.33
N ALA A 13 10.97 -0.22 4.31
CA ALA A 13 10.29 -0.34 5.60
C ALA A 13 8.90 0.28 5.52
N VAL A 14 7.87 -0.53 5.80
CA VAL A 14 6.48 -0.06 5.92
C VAL A 14 6.22 0.17 7.40
N ARG A 15 5.87 1.41 7.75
CA ARG A 15 5.64 1.82 9.15
C ARG A 15 4.16 1.84 9.49
N ALA A 16 3.85 1.63 10.76
CA ALA A 16 2.52 1.84 11.31
C ALA A 16 2.12 3.31 11.13
N LEU A 17 0.86 3.53 10.74
CA LEU A 17 0.28 4.87 10.66
C LEU A 17 -0.36 5.30 11.98
N ASP A 18 -0.75 4.34 12.82
CA ASP A 18 -1.23 4.59 14.18
C ASP A 18 -0.21 5.42 14.98
N PRO A 19 -0.56 6.66 15.39
CA PRO A 19 0.34 7.52 16.17
C PRO A 19 0.80 6.88 17.48
N ALA A 20 0.00 6.01 18.09
CA ALA A 20 0.36 5.33 19.32
C ALA A 20 1.51 4.31 19.12
N GLN A 21 1.77 3.92 17.87
CA GLN A 21 2.82 2.97 17.51
C GLN A 21 4.13 3.65 17.08
N ASN A 22 4.26 4.98 17.24
CA ASN A 22 5.52 5.74 17.10
C ASN A 22 6.39 5.36 15.89
N GLY A 23 5.79 5.14 14.72
CA GLY A 23 6.51 4.79 13.49
C GLY A 23 7.15 3.39 13.50
N ALA A 24 6.66 2.48 14.35
CA ALA A 24 7.06 1.08 14.37
C ALA A 24 6.97 0.47 12.95
N VAL A 25 7.97 -0.32 12.58
CA VAL A 25 7.95 -1.05 11.31
C VAL A 25 6.97 -2.20 11.44
N VAL A 26 5.98 -2.26 10.55
CA VAL A 26 4.96 -3.33 10.52
C VAL A 26 5.26 -4.39 9.47
N ALA A 27 6.01 -4.02 8.43
CA ALA A 27 6.56 -4.96 7.47
C ALA A 27 7.80 -4.39 6.76
N ARG A 28 8.57 -5.28 6.17
CA ARG A 28 9.72 -4.96 5.31
C ARG A 28 9.55 -5.66 3.97
N LEU A 29 9.71 -4.93 2.88
CA LEU A 29 9.80 -5.48 1.54
C LEU A 29 11.26 -5.48 1.10
N ASP A 30 11.84 -6.66 0.99
CA ASP A 30 13.17 -6.84 0.43
C ASP A 30 13.08 -6.82 -1.11
N ARG A 31 13.62 -5.77 -1.74
CA ARG A 31 13.55 -5.57 -3.20
C ARG A 31 14.45 -6.52 -3.97
N GLY A 32 15.49 -7.09 -3.34
CA GLY A 32 16.36 -8.07 -3.98
C GLY A 32 15.62 -9.39 -4.20
N THR A 33 14.97 -9.87 -3.15
CA THR A 33 14.28 -11.17 -3.10
C THR A 33 12.79 -11.10 -3.42
N GLY A 34 12.19 -9.90 -3.37
CA GLY A 34 10.74 -9.70 -3.49
C GLY A 34 9.96 -10.20 -2.27
N VAL A 35 10.61 -10.43 -1.13
CA VAL A 35 9.96 -10.95 0.06
C VAL A 35 9.35 -9.82 0.87
N LEU A 36 8.03 -9.91 1.08
CA LEU A 36 7.29 -9.09 2.03
C LEU A 36 7.23 -9.81 3.38
N ASP A 37 7.95 -9.28 4.36
CA ASP A 37 8.10 -9.84 5.70
C ASP A 37 7.34 -8.99 6.74
N PRO A 38 6.27 -9.52 7.36
CA PRO A 38 5.55 -8.83 8.42
C PRO A 38 6.32 -8.92 9.75
N GLU A 39 6.37 -7.82 10.50
CA GLU A 39 7.00 -7.78 11.82
C GLU A 39 6.28 -8.72 12.80
N ARG A 40 4.93 -8.64 12.83
CA ARG A 40 4.12 -9.52 13.66
C ARG A 40 3.72 -10.78 12.88
N ARG A 41 4.38 -11.89 13.18
CA ARG A 41 4.12 -13.19 12.54
C ARG A 41 3.08 -14.02 13.30
N THR A 42 2.24 -14.71 12.56
CA THR A 42 1.25 -15.68 13.07
C THR A 42 1.27 -16.93 12.20
N LEU A 43 0.32 -17.85 12.40
CA LEU A 43 0.15 -18.97 11.47
C LEU A 43 -0.10 -18.46 10.05
N ARG A 44 -1.07 -17.56 9.86
CA ARG A 44 -1.43 -17.02 8.53
C ARG A 44 -0.60 -15.80 8.10
N THR A 45 -0.01 -15.07 9.05
CA THR A 45 0.81 -13.87 8.77
C THR A 45 2.27 -14.24 8.78
N LYS A 46 2.86 -14.48 7.61
CA LYS A 46 4.25 -14.95 7.45
C LYS A 46 4.91 -14.26 6.26
N PRO A 47 6.26 -14.27 6.20
CA PRO A 47 6.97 -13.85 5.00
C PRO A 47 6.43 -14.57 3.76
N LEU A 48 6.21 -13.81 2.70
CA LEU A 48 5.82 -14.33 1.40
C LEU A 48 6.55 -13.57 0.30
N THR A 49 6.85 -14.27 -0.79
CA THR A 49 7.41 -13.64 -1.99
C THR A 49 6.28 -13.07 -2.83
N VAL A 50 6.39 -11.78 -3.15
CA VAL A 50 5.60 -11.07 -4.13
C VAL A 50 6.05 -11.53 -5.51
N ASP A 51 5.21 -12.30 -6.19
CA ASP A 51 5.42 -12.80 -7.55
C ASP A 51 4.06 -13.01 -8.24
N ARG A 52 4.07 -13.53 -9.46
CA ARG A 52 2.86 -13.87 -10.23
C ARG A 52 1.88 -14.85 -9.58
N LYS A 53 2.24 -15.49 -8.46
CA LYS A 53 1.35 -16.37 -7.68
C LYS A 53 0.78 -15.66 -6.46
N ALA A 54 1.30 -14.49 -6.10
CA ALA A 54 0.72 -13.63 -5.08
C ALA A 54 -0.48 -12.88 -5.65
N LEU A 55 -1.58 -12.88 -4.90
CA LEU A 55 -2.76 -12.07 -5.15
C LEU A 55 -2.63 -10.78 -4.34
N VAL A 56 -2.88 -9.63 -4.98
CA VAL A 56 -2.85 -8.33 -4.31
C VAL A 56 -4.19 -7.63 -4.45
N ALA A 57 -4.66 -7.08 -3.35
CA ALA A 57 -5.94 -6.37 -3.28
C ALA A 57 -5.85 -5.13 -2.40
N LEU A 58 -6.56 -4.08 -2.79
CA LEU A 58 -6.96 -3.04 -1.87
C LEU A 58 -8.16 -3.51 -1.05
N THR A 59 -8.11 -3.19 0.22
CA THR A 59 -9.19 -3.43 1.18
C THR A 59 -9.52 -2.10 1.83
N SER A 60 -10.80 -1.80 2.05
CA SER A 60 -11.19 -0.54 2.66
C SER A 60 -12.29 -0.72 3.70
N SER A 61 -12.33 0.24 4.60
CA SER A 61 -13.34 0.40 5.66
C SER A 61 -13.50 1.89 5.93
N LYS A 62 -14.48 2.27 6.75
CA LYS A 62 -14.67 3.67 7.17
C LYS A 62 -13.43 4.29 7.85
N LYS A 63 -12.52 3.47 8.38
CA LYS A 63 -11.34 3.94 9.15
C LYS A 63 -10.00 3.69 8.47
N ARG A 64 -9.96 2.90 7.40
CA ARG A 64 -8.70 2.46 6.80
C ARG A 64 -8.84 2.00 5.36
N THR A 65 -7.87 2.34 4.52
CA THR A 65 -7.53 1.64 3.27
C THR A 65 -6.23 0.88 3.49
N GLY A 66 -6.16 -0.39 3.10
CA GLY A 66 -4.99 -1.24 3.26
C GLY A 66 -4.69 -2.12 2.05
N LEU A 67 -3.43 -2.51 1.92
CA LEU A 67 -2.95 -3.50 0.95
C LEU A 67 -2.96 -4.88 1.60
N MET A 68 -3.68 -5.81 0.97
CA MET A 68 -3.59 -7.23 1.29
C MET A 68 -2.77 -7.92 0.20
N VAL A 69 -1.76 -8.68 0.63
CA VAL A 69 -0.98 -9.57 -0.24
C VAL A 69 -1.16 -10.99 0.25
N GLU A 70 -1.65 -11.88 -0.60
CA GLU A 70 -1.94 -13.28 -0.26
C GLU A 70 -1.18 -14.24 -1.18
N ARG A 71 -0.70 -15.35 -0.61
CA ARG A 71 -0.13 -16.46 -1.36
C ARG A 71 -0.48 -17.79 -0.69
N GLY A 72 -1.37 -18.54 -1.33
CA GLY A 72 -1.95 -19.74 -0.73
C GLY A 72 -2.67 -19.37 0.56
N TRP A 73 -2.30 -20.02 1.67
CA TRP A 73 -2.93 -19.76 2.98
C TRP A 73 -2.28 -18.61 3.78
N ARG A 74 -1.18 -18.05 3.27
CA ARG A 74 -0.41 -16.97 3.92
C ARG A 74 -0.87 -15.61 3.41
N ARG A 75 -0.91 -14.62 4.28
CA ARG A 75 -1.23 -13.24 3.93
C ARG A 75 -0.48 -12.21 4.75
N VAL A 76 -0.23 -11.05 4.16
CA VAL A 76 0.24 -9.84 4.85
C VAL A 76 -0.79 -8.73 4.59
N PHE A 77 -1.06 -7.95 5.62
CA PHE A 77 -1.92 -6.76 5.53
C PHE A 77 -1.12 -5.54 5.95
N LEU A 78 -1.15 -4.50 5.14
CA LEU A 78 -0.48 -3.22 5.41
C LEU A 78 -1.52 -2.11 5.36
N ALA A 79 -1.52 -1.23 6.37
CA ALA A 79 -2.31 -0.01 6.27
C ALA A 79 -1.63 0.97 5.30
N LEU A 80 -2.40 1.51 4.36
CA LEU A 80 -1.93 2.54 3.43
C LEU A 80 -2.45 3.92 3.83
N ILE A 81 -3.69 3.99 4.33
CA ILE A 81 -4.32 5.18 4.91
C ILE A 81 -5.13 4.78 6.14
N GLU A 82 -5.10 5.58 7.20
CA GLU A 82 -5.88 5.40 8.42
C GLU A 82 -6.46 6.72 8.93
N VAL A 83 -7.64 6.66 9.55
CA VAL A 83 -8.23 7.79 10.29
C VAL A 83 -8.04 7.58 11.78
N HIS A 84 -7.30 8.47 12.43
CA HIS A 84 -7.02 8.46 13.86
C HIS A 84 -7.37 9.81 14.48
N GLY A 85 -8.30 9.83 15.44
CA GLY A 85 -8.68 11.07 16.12
C GLY A 85 -9.19 12.20 15.20
N GLY A 86 -9.76 11.85 14.04
CA GLY A 86 -10.18 12.81 13.00
C GLY A 86 -9.08 13.22 12.01
N ALA A 87 -7.82 12.89 12.27
CA ALA A 87 -6.73 13.08 11.32
C ALA A 87 -6.65 11.91 10.33
N VAL A 88 -6.35 12.22 9.06
CA VAL A 88 -6.09 11.21 8.02
C VAL A 88 -4.59 11.08 7.83
N LEU A 89 -4.08 9.89 8.09
CA LEU A 89 -2.66 9.53 8.01
C LEU A 89 -2.47 8.57 6.84
N GLY A 90 -1.35 8.70 6.12
CA GLY A 90 -1.06 7.90 4.94
C GLY A 90 0.40 7.52 4.86
N ILE A 91 0.70 6.46 4.12
CA ILE A 91 2.08 6.11 3.83
C ILE A 91 2.77 7.23 3.00
N PRO A 92 4.08 7.42 3.18
CA PRO A 92 4.85 8.36 2.36
C PRO A 92 4.82 8.02 0.86
N ALA A 93 5.02 9.04 0.01
CA ALA A 93 5.00 8.90 -1.45
C ALA A 93 6.07 7.92 -1.97
N ASP A 94 7.28 7.98 -1.42
CA ASP A 94 8.38 7.07 -1.76
C ASP A 94 8.05 5.61 -1.44
N VAL A 95 7.41 5.36 -0.29
CA VAL A 95 6.95 4.01 0.09
C VAL A 95 5.84 3.54 -0.86
N ALA A 96 4.89 4.41 -1.20
CA ALA A 96 3.81 4.07 -2.13
C ALA A 96 4.33 3.71 -3.53
N ARG A 97 5.31 4.46 -4.07
CA ARG A 97 5.96 4.12 -5.35
C ARG A 97 6.76 2.83 -5.27
N ALA A 98 7.57 2.68 -4.23
CA ALA A 98 8.39 1.49 -4.09
C ALA A 98 7.53 0.22 -3.99
N LEU A 99 6.39 0.27 -3.31
CA LEU A 99 5.41 -0.82 -3.32
C LEU A 99 4.87 -1.06 -4.74
N ALA A 100 4.41 -0.02 -5.44
CA ALA A 100 3.85 -0.16 -6.79
C ALA A 100 4.86 -0.79 -7.78
N ASP A 101 6.11 -0.32 -7.76
CA ASP A 101 7.15 -0.78 -8.67
C ASP A 101 7.57 -2.23 -8.39
N GLU A 102 7.61 -2.64 -7.11
CA GLU A 102 7.87 -4.03 -6.76
C GLU A 102 6.70 -4.95 -7.11
N LEU A 103 5.45 -4.51 -6.92
CA LEU A 103 4.29 -5.31 -7.35
C LEU A 103 4.29 -5.52 -8.88
N GLU A 104 4.56 -4.45 -9.64
CA GLU A 104 4.58 -4.47 -11.11
C GLU A 104 5.74 -5.32 -11.66
N SER A 105 6.97 -5.04 -11.22
CA SER A 105 8.17 -5.74 -11.71
C SER A 105 8.15 -7.23 -11.43
N ARG A 106 7.48 -7.66 -10.36
CA ARG A 106 7.31 -9.07 -9.98
C ARG A 106 6.09 -9.74 -10.63
N GLY A 107 5.27 -8.96 -11.33
CA GLY A 107 4.05 -9.42 -12.00
C GLY A 107 3.00 -9.94 -11.04
N ALA A 108 2.87 -9.33 -9.85
CA ALA A 108 1.85 -9.70 -8.87
C ALA A 108 0.44 -9.60 -9.48
N ARG A 109 -0.45 -10.53 -9.13
CA ARG A 109 -1.80 -10.57 -9.70
C ARG A 109 -2.73 -9.64 -8.93
N GLU A 110 -3.11 -8.55 -9.57
CA GLU A 110 -4.12 -7.61 -9.08
C GLU A 110 -5.52 -8.23 -9.16
N THR A 111 -6.16 -8.44 -8.01
CA THR A 111 -7.59 -8.84 -7.95
C THR A 111 -8.52 -7.63 -7.88
N THR A 112 -7.97 -6.47 -7.52
CA THR A 112 -8.55 -5.13 -7.60
C THR A 112 -7.47 -4.22 -8.17
N ALA A 113 -7.80 -3.07 -8.77
CA ALA A 113 -6.75 -2.10 -9.16
C ALA A 113 -5.96 -1.66 -7.92
N VAL A 114 -4.66 -1.96 -7.86
CA VAL A 114 -3.74 -1.69 -6.73
C VAL A 114 -2.58 -0.79 -7.17
N ILE A 115 -1.86 -1.16 -8.22
CA ILE A 115 -0.63 -0.51 -8.67
C ILE A 115 -0.90 0.92 -9.11
N ALA A 116 -1.89 1.13 -9.98
CA ALA A 116 -2.25 2.45 -10.46
C ALA A 116 -2.69 3.40 -9.31
N PRO A 117 -3.57 3.00 -8.37
CA PRO A 117 -3.89 3.81 -7.19
C PRO A 117 -2.70 4.15 -6.30
N LEU A 118 -1.74 3.24 -6.11
CA LEU A 118 -0.52 3.52 -5.34
C LEU A 118 0.34 4.60 -6.00
N ARG A 119 0.54 4.51 -7.33
CA ARG A 119 1.28 5.53 -8.10
C ARG A 119 0.59 6.88 -8.02
N ALA A 120 -0.72 6.91 -8.29
CA ALA A 120 -1.50 8.14 -8.26
C ALA A 120 -1.52 8.78 -6.85
N HIS A 121 -1.50 7.97 -5.79
CA HIS A 121 -1.35 8.48 -4.42
C HIS A 121 0.02 9.12 -4.20
N ALA A 122 1.09 8.47 -4.63
CA ALA A 122 2.43 9.06 -4.52
C ALA A 122 2.54 10.38 -5.28
N ASP A 123 2.07 10.43 -6.52
CA ASP A 123 2.11 11.63 -7.36
C ASP A 123 1.29 12.77 -6.74
N HIS A 124 0.13 12.46 -6.16
CA HIS A 124 -0.69 13.43 -5.43
C HIS A 124 0.02 14.03 -4.21
N LEU A 125 0.70 13.19 -3.42
CA LEU A 125 1.44 13.65 -2.24
C LEU A 125 2.67 14.48 -2.62
N GLU A 126 3.37 14.11 -3.69
CA GLU A 126 4.50 14.91 -4.19
C GLU A 126 4.10 16.26 -4.76
N ALA A 127 2.90 16.36 -5.33
CA ALA A 127 2.31 17.63 -5.71
C ALA A 127 1.90 18.51 -4.51
N GLY A 128 2.14 18.05 -3.27
CA GLY A 128 1.76 18.75 -2.04
C GLY A 128 0.29 18.57 -1.65
N GLY A 129 -0.41 17.62 -2.28
CA GLY A 129 -1.81 17.36 -1.99
C GLY A 129 -2.02 16.72 -0.61
N PRO A 130 -3.14 17.01 0.08
CA PRO A 130 -3.42 16.41 1.38
C PRO A 130 -3.79 14.93 1.26
N VAL A 131 -3.40 14.11 2.25
CA VAL A 131 -3.68 12.66 2.28
C VAL A 131 -5.18 12.36 2.15
N ALA A 132 -6.02 13.17 2.81
CA ALA A 132 -7.47 13.01 2.84
C ALA A 132 -8.14 13.05 1.45
N SER A 133 -7.57 13.76 0.48
CA SER A 133 -8.10 13.85 -0.88
C SER A 133 -7.34 12.98 -1.88
N SER A 134 -6.41 12.14 -1.41
CA SER A 134 -5.61 11.30 -2.30
C SER A 134 -6.45 10.16 -2.92
N PRO A 135 -6.01 9.59 -4.07
CA PRO A 135 -6.68 8.46 -4.71
C PRO A 135 -7.00 7.28 -3.79
N LEU A 136 -6.13 6.97 -2.82
CA LEU A 136 -6.38 5.93 -1.82
C LEU A 136 -7.44 6.33 -0.77
N GLY A 137 -7.57 7.62 -0.47
CA GLY A 137 -8.58 8.17 0.45
C GLY A 137 -9.99 8.05 -0.11
N ARG A 138 -10.15 8.09 -1.44
CA ARG A 138 -11.43 7.91 -2.13
C ARG A 138 -12.08 6.56 -1.83
N TYR A 139 -11.30 5.50 -1.62
CA TYR A 139 -11.81 4.17 -1.24
C TYR A 139 -12.47 4.13 0.14
N MET A 140 -12.24 5.16 0.96
CA MET A 140 -12.89 5.36 2.26
C MET A 140 -14.05 6.37 2.18
N GLY A 141 -14.34 6.91 0.99
CA GLY A 141 -15.27 8.02 0.81
C GLY A 141 -14.71 9.38 1.25
N LEU A 142 -13.40 9.50 1.47
CA LEU A 142 -12.76 10.78 1.79
C LEU A 142 -12.57 11.60 0.50
N GLY A 143 -12.88 12.91 0.58
CA GLY A 143 -12.57 13.85 -0.51
C GLY A 143 -13.62 13.99 -1.62
N GLY A 144 -14.92 13.84 -1.31
CA GLY A 144 -16.02 14.40 -2.11
C GLY A 144 -16.00 14.06 -3.60
N GLY A 145 -16.57 12.90 -3.96
CA GLY A 145 -16.68 12.45 -5.35
C GLY A 145 -16.41 10.96 -5.50
N GLY A 146 -17.05 10.13 -4.68
CA GLY A 146 -17.04 8.68 -4.90
C GLY A 146 -17.98 8.32 -6.06
N VAL A 147 -17.77 7.15 -6.65
CA VAL A 147 -18.71 6.49 -7.61
C VAL A 147 -20.12 6.30 -7.00
N LEU A 148 -20.27 6.48 -5.68
CA LEU A 148 -21.55 6.49 -4.98
C LEU A 148 -22.25 7.86 -4.92
N SER A 149 -21.55 8.97 -5.18
CA SER A 149 -22.19 10.29 -5.40
C SER A 149 -22.74 10.47 -6.82
N SER A 150 -22.59 9.46 -7.69
CA SER A 150 -23.26 9.37 -9.00
C SER A 150 -24.57 8.58 -8.95
N LEU A 151 -24.95 8.04 -7.78
CA LEU A 151 -26.29 7.52 -7.50
C LEU A 151 -27.05 8.57 -6.69
N GLY A 152 -27.27 9.73 -7.31
CA GLY A 152 -28.27 10.69 -6.87
C GLY A 152 -29.65 10.21 -7.29
N ASP A 153 -30.57 10.20 -6.33
CA ASP A 153 -32.03 10.11 -6.43
C ASP A 153 -32.65 8.84 -7.06
N LEU A 154 -32.99 7.89 -6.19
CA LEU A 154 -34.23 7.11 -6.27
C LEU A 154 -34.90 7.06 -4.89
#